data_AF-A0A1E5BF42-F1
#
_entry.id   AF-A0A1E5BF42-F1
#
_cell.length_a   1.000
_cell.length_b   1.000
_cell.length_c   1.000
_cell.angle_alpha   90.00
_cell.angle_beta   90.00
_cell.angle_gamma   90.00
#
_symmetry.space_group_name_H-M   'P 1'
#
loop_
_entity.id
_entity.type
_entity.pdbx_description
1 polymer ?
#
loop_
_entity_poly.entity_id
_entity_poly.type
_entity_poly.pdbx_seq_one_letter_code
_entity_poly.pdbx_strand_id
1 'polypeptide(L)'
;MATNKKFAIRLTEKRTGWSAEITRQVTSRKVVVSKREMGFETEEQAQAWAEKELAGFVKNQAERNERKGQQRQEREEREAAAAREAEQRREARFAAEDDAE
;
A
#
# COMPACT_ATOMS: atom_id res chain seq x y z
N MET A 1 2.20 20.43 -9.51
CA MET A 1 2.57 19.53 -8.39
C MET A 1 1.88 18.20 -8.59
N ALA A 2 2.63 17.09 -8.60
CA ALA A 2 2.07 15.76 -8.81
C ALA A 2 1.14 15.40 -7.63
N THR A 3 -0.16 15.34 -7.88
CA THR A 3 -1.20 15.08 -6.88
C THR A 3 -1.22 13.59 -6.51
N ASN A 4 -0.32 13.16 -5.62
CA ASN A 4 -0.43 11.84 -5.02
C ASN A 4 -1.57 11.83 -4.00
N LYS A 5 -2.59 10.98 -4.21
CA LYS A 5 -3.76 10.89 -3.32
C LYS A 5 -3.42 10.56 -1.86
N LYS A 6 -2.30 9.85 -1.60
CA LYS A 6 -1.96 9.37 -0.24
C LYS A 6 -0.91 10.20 0.47
N PHE A 7 -0.11 10.96 -0.26
CA PHE A 7 1.04 11.66 0.31
C PHE A 7 0.99 13.14 -0.04
N ALA A 8 1.35 13.99 0.91
CA ALA A 8 1.41 15.43 0.71
C ALA A 8 2.63 16.02 1.42
N ILE A 9 3.24 17.03 0.81
CA ILE A 9 4.31 17.82 1.41
C ILE A 9 3.70 18.96 2.20
N ARG A 10 4.22 19.21 3.41
CA ARG A 10 3.92 20.41 4.19
C ARG A 10 5.24 21.10 4.50
N LEU A 11 5.35 22.35 4.04
CA LEU A 11 6.43 23.23 4.42
C LEU A 11 5.97 24.13 5.54
N THR A 12 6.85 24.43 6.48
CA THR A 12 6.56 25.36 7.56
C THR A 12 7.81 26.15 7.89
N GLU A 13 7.71 27.46 7.79
CA GLU A 13 8.74 28.38 8.25
C GLU A 13 8.86 28.32 9.79
N LYS A 14 10.08 28.30 10.27
CA LYS A 14 10.47 28.26 11.69
C LYS A 14 11.42 29.40 11.98
N ARG A 15 11.64 29.66 13.27
CA ARG A 15 12.50 30.75 13.77
C ARG A 15 13.90 30.79 13.15
N THR A 16 14.44 29.64 12.73
CA THR A 16 15.82 29.51 12.24
C THR A 16 15.91 28.84 10.86
N GLY A 17 14.84 28.93 10.05
CA GLY A 17 14.80 28.35 8.72
C GLY A 17 13.51 27.58 8.43
N TRP A 18 13.55 26.70 7.46
CA TRP A 18 12.40 25.96 6.97
C TRP A 18 12.39 24.52 7.46
N SER A 19 11.18 23.98 7.59
CA SER A 19 10.93 22.56 7.86
C SER A 19 10.04 21.97 6.77
N ALA A 20 10.35 20.73 6.38
CA ALA A 20 9.58 19.97 5.42
C ALA A 20 9.08 18.67 6.05
N GLU A 21 7.80 18.39 5.85
CA GLU A 21 7.14 17.19 6.32
C GLU A 21 6.47 16.46 5.16
N ILE A 22 6.72 15.15 5.06
CA ILE A 22 5.96 14.26 4.19
C ILE A 22 4.87 13.63 5.02
N THR A 23 3.63 14.00 4.75
CA THR A 23 2.46 13.43 5.41
C THR A 23 1.84 12.32 4.58
N ARG A 24 1.25 11.33 5.24
CA ARG A 24 0.53 10.23 4.62
C ARG A 24 -0.88 10.13 5.18
N GLN A 25 -1.85 10.08 4.28
CA GLN A 25 -3.23 9.74 4.62
C GLN A 25 -3.33 8.23 4.85
N VAL A 26 -3.51 7.83 6.11
CA VAL A 26 -3.62 6.42 6.52
C VAL A 26 -5.05 5.93 6.36
N THR A 27 -6.01 6.77 6.77
CA THR A 27 -7.45 6.56 6.58
C THR A 27 -8.10 7.88 6.14
N SER A 28 -9.38 7.86 5.78
CA SER A 28 -10.12 9.08 5.41
C SER A 28 -10.08 10.18 6.49
N ARG A 29 -9.94 9.79 7.77
CA ARG A 29 -9.95 10.71 8.93
C ARG A 29 -8.56 10.93 9.55
N LYS A 30 -7.53 10.18 9.16
CA LYS A 30 -6.22 10.20 9.82
C LYS A 30 -5.08 10.43 8.84
N VAL A 31 -4.33 11.51 9.09
CA VAL A 31 -3.08 11.86 8.41
C VAL A 31 -1.94 11.80 9.42
N VAL A 32 -0.82 11.20 9.06
CA VAL A 32 0.37 11.08 9.91
C VAL A 32 1.61 11.61 9.19
N VAL A 33 2.59 12.11 9.94
CA VAL A 33 3.89 12.50 9.38
C VAL A 33 4.72 11.22 9.18
N SER A 34 5.14 10.97 7.94
CA SER A 34 5.97 9.82 7.59
C SER A 34 7.47 10.13 7.71
N LYS A 35 7.87 11.35 7.35
CA LYS A 35 9.24 11.84 7.47
C LYS A 35 9.22 13.35 7.63
N ARG A 36 10.15 13.88 8.42
CA ARG A 36 10.34 15.31 8.64
C ARG A 36 11.83 15.61 8.61
N GLU A 37 12.18 16.75 8.02
CA GLU A 37 13.50 17.34 8.10
C GLU A 37 13.37 18.84 8.39
N MET A 38 14.34 19.41 9.09
CA MET A 38 14.31 20.79 9.55
C MET A 38 15.66 21.47 9.36
N GLY A 39 15.68 22.80 9.39
CA GLY A 39 16.91 23.57 9.31
C GLY A 39 17.34 23.88 7.88
N PHE A 40 16.41 23.82 6.92
CA PHE A 40 16.66 24.32 5.57
C PHE A 40 16.79 25.84 5.59
N GLU A 41 17.65 26.39 4.75
CA GLU A 41 17.83 27.84 4.67
C GLU A 41 16.67 28.51 3.93
N THR A 42 16.16 27.84 2.90
CA THR A 42 15.08 28.36 2.06
C THR A 42 13.93 27.37 1.89
N GLU A 43 12.77 27.89 1.48
CA GLU A 43 11.59 27.07 1.18
C GLU A 43 11.87 26.10 0.03
N GLU A 44 12.62 26.54 -1.00
CA GLU A 44 12.93 25.74 -2.18
C GLU A 44 13.83 24.55 -1.84
N GLN A 45 14.81 24.73 -0.94
CA GLN A 45 15.65 23.62 -0.45
C GLN A 45 14.78 22.58 0.29
N ALA A 46 13.88 23.04 1.13
CA ALA A 46 12.95 22.19 1.89
C ALA A 46 11.99 21.43 0.94
N GLN A 47 11.46 22.12 -0.08
CA GLN A 47 10.60 21.54 -1.11
C GLN A 47 11.32 20.49 -1.94
N ALA A 48 12.52 20.80 -2.46
CA ALA A 48 13.29 19.89 -3.29
C ALA A 48 13.67 18.60 -2.53
N TRP A 49 14.05 18.74 -1.25
CA TRP A 49 14.26 17.59 -0.38
C TRP A 49 13.00 16.75 -0.24
N ALA A 50 11.85 17.39 0.04
CA ALA A 50 10.59 16.69 0.25
C ALA A 50 10.10 15.98 -1.01
N GLU A 51 10.24 16.58 -2.20
CA GLU A 51 9.88 15.98 -3.49
C GLU A 51 10.74 14.76 -3.82
N LYS A 52 12.07 14.87 -3.58
CA LYS A 52 13.00 13.75 -3.77
C LYS A 52 12.62 12.56 -2.90
N GLU A 53 12.38 12.81 -1.61
CA GLU A 53 12.01 11.77 -0.66
C GLU A 53 10.61 11.19 -0.96
N LEU A 54 9.66 12.06 -1.35
CA LEU A 54 8.30 11.67 -1.74
C LEU A 54 8.32 10.64 -2.89
N ALA A 55 9.15 10.84 -3.90
CA ALA A 55 9.29 9.90 -5.01
C ALA A 55 9.64 8.47 -4.51
N GLY A 56 10.53 8.37 -3.52
CA GLY A 56 10.86 7.10 -2.86
C GLY A 56 9.66 6.47 -2.14
N PHE A 57 8.88 7.26 -1.42
CA PHE A 57 7.65 6.77 -0.76
C PHE A 57 6.61 6.25 -1.77
N VAL A 58 6.43 6.94 -2.89
CA VAL A 58 5.49 6.53 -3.94
C VAL A 58 5.93 5.22 -4.59
N LYS A 59 7.20 5.10 -4.95
CA LYS A 59 7.78 3.87 -5.51
C LYS A 59 7.60 2.68 -4.56
N ASN A 60 8.02 2.84 -3.31
CA ASN A 60 7.88 1.81 -2.28
C ASN A 60 6.41 1.40 -2.06
N GLN A 61 5.48 2.35 -2.17
CA GLN A 61 4.05 2.08 -2.04
C GLN A 61 3.51 1.27 -3.23
N ALA A 62 3.96 1.55 -4.45
CA ALA A 62 3.57 0.81 -5.65
C ALA A 62 4.06 -0.64 -5.57
N GLU A 63 5.35 -0.85 -5.29
CA GLU A 63 5.96 -2.19 -5.17
C GLU A 63 5.27 -3.04 -4.09
N ARG A 64 4.93 -2.44 -2.94
CA ARG A 64 4.20 -3.14 -1.87
C ARG A 64 2.77 -3.50 -2.29
N ASN A 65 2.10 -2.65 -3.07
CA ASN A 65 0.75 -2.92 -3.54
C ASN A 65 0.74 -4.06 -4.57
N GLU A 66 1.70 -4.06 -5.49
CA GLU A 66 1.87 -5.11 -6.49
C GLU A 66 2.12 -6.47 -5.83
N ARG A 67 3.09 -6.54 -4.91
CA ARG A 67 3.38 -7.77 -4.14
C ARG A 67 2.15 -8.30 -3.41
N LYS A 68 1.40 -7.41 -2.75
CA LYS A 68 0.15 -7.80 -2.07
C LYS A 68 -0.96 -8.19 -3.05
N GLY A 69 -0.95 -7.66 -4.27
CA GLY A 69 -1.86 -8.06 -5.34
C GLY A 69 -1.59 -9.50 -5.77
N GLN A 70 -0.33 -9.82 -6.05
CA GLN A 70 0.12 -11.17 -6.42
C GLN A 70 -0.22 -12.19 -5.32
N GLN A 71 0.09 -11.88 -4.05
CA GLN A 71 -0.25 -12.75 -2.92
C GLN A 71 -1.75 -12.99 -2.76
N ARG A 72 -2.61 -12.01 -3.13
CA ARG A 72 -4.07 -12.20 -3.10
C ARG A 72 -4.51 -13.15 -4.20
N GLN A 73 -4.00 -12.97 -5.42
CA GLN A 73 -4.30 -13.84 -6.56
C GLN A 73 -3.90 -15.29 -6.26
N GLU A 74 -2.67 -15.51 -5.79
CA GLU A 74 -2.19 -16.84 -5.42
C GLU A 74 -3.07 -17.50 -4.33
N ARG A 75 -3.49 -16.72 -3.33
CA ARG A 75 -4.39 -17.21 -2.28
C ARG A 75 -5.76 -17.58 -2.83
N GLU A 76 -6.32 -16.73 -3.69
CA GLU A 76 -7.62 -16.95 -4.32
C GLU A 76 -7.59 -18.17 -5.25
N GLU A 77 -6.53 -18.36 -6.03
CA GLU A 77 -6.32 -19.54 -6.87
C GLU A 77 -6.23 -20.82 -6.05
N ARG A 78 -5.48 -20.79 -4.94
CA ARG A 78 -5.35 -21.93 -4.03
C ARG A 78 -6.67 -22.26 -3.34
N GLU A 79 -7.41 -21.25 -2.88
CA GLU A 79 -8.74 -21.41 -2.28
C GLU A 79 -9.73 -22.00 -3.31
N ALA A 80 -9.70 -21.52 -4.56
CA ALA A 80 -10.54 -22.04 -5.63
C ALA A 80 -10.19 -23.48 -6.04
N ALA A 81 -8.90 -23.83 -6.10
CA ALA A 81 -8.45 -25.19 -6.38
C ALA A 81 -8.89 -26.17 -5.28
N ALA A 82 -8.70 -25.79 -4.00
CA ALA A 82 -9.14 -26.60 -2.88
C ALA A 82 -10.66 -26.77 -2.83
N ALA A 83 -11.43 -25.73 -3.20
CA ALA A 83 -12.89 -25.82 -3.29
C ALA A 83 -13.34 -26.81 -4.39
N ARG A 84 -12.73 -26.75 -5.58
CA ARG A 84 -13.02 -27.69 -6.69
C ARG A 84 -12.66 -29.12 -6.34
N GLU A 85 -11.51 -29.34 -5.70
CA GLU A 85 -11.12 -30.68 -5.24
C GLU A 85 -12.09 -31.22 -4.18
N ALA A 86 -12.51 -30.37 -3.24
CA ALA A 86 -13.49 -30.74 -2.23
C ALA A 86 -14.87 -31.07 -2.84
N GLU A 87 -15.29 -30.34 -3.87
CA GLU A 87 -16.51 -30.60 -4.64
C GLU A 87 -16.43 -31.94 -5.38
N GLN A 88 -15.36 -32.18 -6.15
CA GLN A 88 -15.12 -33.46 -6.83
C GLN A 88 -15.09 -34.63 -5.85
N ARG A 89 -14.48 -34.46 -4.67
CA ARG A 89 -14.46 -35.49 -3.64
C ARG A 89 -15.83 -35.75 -3.03
N ARG A 90 -16.68 -34.72 -2.90
CA ARG A 90 -18.07 -34.89 -2.44
C ARG A 90 -18.90 -35.60 -3.49
N GLU A 91 -18.79 -35.22 -4.75
CA GLU A 91 -19.46 -35.87 -5.87
C GLU A 91 -19.04 -37.35 -6.00
N ALA A 92 -17.75 -37.64 -5.94
CA ALA A 92 -17.25 -39.01 -5.98
C ALA A 92 -17.73 -39.86 -4.80
N ARG A 93 -17.85 -39.26 -3.60
CA ARG A 93 -18.45 -39.95 -2.45
C ARG A 93 -19.93 -40.23 -2.64
N PHE A 94 -20.68 -39.26 -3.15
CA PHE A 94 -22.11 -39.39 -3.41
C PHE A 94 -22.38 -40.47 -4.48
N ALA A 95 -21.62 -40.46 -5.57
CA ALA A 95 -21.71 -41.48 -6.62
C ALA A 95 -21.37 -42.88 -6.11
N ALA A 96 -20.37 -43.01 -5.23
CA ALA A 96 -20.01 -44.30 -4.63
C ALA A 96 -21.05 -44.81 -3.61
N GLU A 97 -21.83 -43.93 -2.99
CA GLU A 97 -22.97 -44.31 -2.15
C GLU A 97 -24.18 -44.75 -2.99
N ASP A 98 -24.44 -44.09 -4.13
CA ASP A 98 -25.54 -44.42 -5.05
C ASP A 98 -25.33 -45.78 -5.75
N ASP A 99 -24.09 -46.11 -6.15
CA ASP A 99 -23.74 -47.42 -6.76
C ASP A 99 -23.78 -48.61 -5.76
N ALA A 100 -23.90 -48.33 -4.45
CA ALA A 100 -23.89 -49.35 -3.40
C ALA A 100 -25.29 -49.77 -2.91
N GLU A 101 -26.35 -49.13 -3.40
CA GLU A 101 -27.78 -49.40 -3.08
C GLU A 101 -28.48 -50.23 -4.18
#